data_AF-A0A381WDQ4-F1
#
_entry.id   AF-A0A381WDQ4-F1
#
_cell.length_a   1.000
_cell.length_b   1.000
_cell.length_c   1.000
_cell.angle_alpha   90.00
_cell.angle_beta   90.00
_cell.angle_gamma   90.00
#
_symmetry.space_group_name_H-M   'P 1'
#
loop_
_entity.id
_entity.type
_entity.pdbx_description
1 polymer ?
#
loop_
_entity_poly.entity_id
_entity_poly.type
_entity_poly.pdbx_seq_one_letter_code
_entity_poly.pdbx_strand_id
1 'polypeptide(L)'
;MDITPLYKYVIEGPDTQRFLNHLVTRNINICKVGQVMYTPWCDENGKQIDDGTVQRITDKKFRITSAEPNLEWIHYNAAGMDLNILDDSETTVALALQGPNSRKILNTIATDSLNSLKFFWMMETNLGDMPVSISRTGYTGDLGYEIWMDPKDAISVWDLLLKKGKSYGITPA
;
A
#
# COMPACT_ATOMS: atom_id res chain seq x y z
N MET A 1 -8.82 -3.91 -10.47
CA MET A 1 -7.88 -5.04 -10.43
C MET A 1 -7.76 -5.49 -8.99
N ASP A 2 -7.72 -6.79 -8.76
CA ASP A 2 -7.35 -7.35 -7.46
C ASP A 2 -5.81 -7.38 -7.35
N ILE A 3 -5.27 -6.72 -6.33
CA ILE A 3 -3.83 -6.70 -6.04
C ILE A 3 -3.52 -7.38 -4.70
N THR A 4 -4.48 -8.12 -4.16
CA THR A 4 -4.31 -8.97 -2.98
C THR A 4 -3.15 -9.95 -3.10
N PRO A 5 -2.82 -10.53 -4.28
CA PRO A 5 -1.70 -11.45 -4.41
C PRO A 5 -0.30 -10.86 -4.13
N LEU A 6 -0.15 -9.53 -4.04
CA LEU A 6 1.12 -8.92 -3.64
C LEU A 6 1.53 -9.39 -2.25
N TYR A 7 2.81 -9.68 -2.07
CA TYR A 7 3.37 -9.91 -0.74
C TYR A 7 3.44 -8.59 0.02
N LYS A 8 3.12 -8.64 1.31
CA LYS A 8 3.02 -7.46 2.18
C LYS A 8 3.69 -7.80 3.51
N TYR A 9 4.64 -6.97 3.94
CA TYR A 9 5.31 -7.14 5.22
C TYR A 9 5.12 -5.90 6.07
N VAL A 10 4.55 -6.07 7.25
CA VAL A 10 4.45 -5.02 8.26
C VAL A 10 5.71 -5.07 9.12
N ILE A 11 6.37 -3.93 9.24
CA ILE A 11 7.59 -3.77 10.02
C ILE A 11 7.30 -2.72 11.08
N GLU A 12 7.44 -3.08 12.34
CA GLU A 12 7.01 -2.25 13.47
C GLU A 12 7.99 -2.30 14.63
N GLY A 13 8.44 -1.14 15.10
CA GLY A 13 9.39 -1.03 16.20
C GLY A 13 10.23 0.25 16.17
N PRO A 14 11.03 0.51 17.23
CA PRO A 14 11.91 1.67 17.32
C PRO A 14 12.91 1.79 16.16
N ASP A 15 13.43 0.68 15.64
CA ASP A 15 14.46 0.68 14.61
C ASP A 15 13.91 0.65 13.17
N THR A 16 12.59 0.58 12.96
CA THR A 16 11.97 0.38 11.64
C THR A 16 12.43 1.38 10.59
N GLN A 17 12.47 2.68 10.92
CA GLN A 17 12.87 3.70 9.96
C GLN A 17 14.34 3.57 9.57
N ARG A 18 15.21 3.24 10.54
CA ARG A 18 16.64 3.00 10.30
C ARG A 18 16.85 1.75 9.44
N PHE A 19 16.14 0.67 9.77
CA PHE A 19 16.15 -0.58 9.01
C PHE A 19 15.75 -0.38 7.56
N LEU A 20 14.59 0.23 7.31
CA LEU A 20 14.11 0.45 5.95
C LEU A 20 15.04 1.38 5.16
N ASN A 21 15.62 2.40 5.80
CA ASN A 21 16.61 3.26 5.16
C ASN A 21 17.94 2.56 4.83
N HIS A 22 18.20 1.40 5.44
CA HIS A 22 19.34 0.54 5.12
C HIS A 22 18.99 -0.49 4.03
N LEU A 23 17.78 -1.07 4.10
CA LEU A 23 17.32 -2.12 3.19
C LEU A 23 17.10 -1.61 1.76
N VAL A 24 16.45 -0.45 1.60
CA VAL A 24 16.02 0.05 0.29
C VAL A 24 16.92 1.17 -0.23
N THR A 25 16.95 1.35 -1.54
CA THR A 25 17.84 2.33 -2.19
C THR A 25 17.40 3.78 -2.02
N ARG A 26 16.11 4.02 -1.74
CA ARG A 26 15.55 5.35 -1.54
C ARG A 26 15.75 5.85 -0.11
N ASN A 27 15.99 7.15 0.06
CA ASN A 27 16.10 7.77 1.38
C ASN A 27 14.74 7.76 2.12
N ILE A 28 14.58 6.86 3.06
CA ILE A 28 13.37 6.71 3.89
C ILE A 28 13.29 7.79 4.98
N ASN A 29 14.38 8.50 5.30
CA ASN A 29 14.36 9.56 6.31
C ASN A 29 13.44 10.74 5.96
N ILE A 30 13.18 10.97 4.66
CA ILE A 30 12.28 12.03 4.20
C ILE A 30 10.81 11.58 4.10
N CYS A 31 10.52 10.29 4.30
CA CYS A 31 9.18 9.73 4.19
C CYS A 31 8.33 10.17 5.37
N LYS A 32 7.25 10.92 5.13
CA LYS A 32 6.36 11.41 6.18
C LYS A 32 5.29 10.37 6.52
N VAL A 33 4.73 10.43 7.73
CA VAL A 33 3.57 9.60 8.07
C VAL A 33 2.44 9.87 7.09
N GLY A 34 1.81 8.80 6.59
CA GLY A 34 0.82 8.86 5.52
C GLY A 34 1.43 9.02 4.12
N GLN A 35 2.75 8.87 3.96
CA GLN A 35 3.40 8.89 2.65
C GLN A 35 3.77 7.47 2.20
N VAL A 36 3.70 7.26 0.89
CA VAL A 36 4.13 6.06 0.21
C VAL A 36 5.39 6.38 -0.61
N MET A 37 6.29 5.42 -0.75
CA MET A 37 7.47 5.54 -1.61
C MET A 37 7.66 4.29 -2.43
N TYR A 38 7.76 4.44 -3.74
CA TYR A 38 8.29 3.37 -4.59
C TYR A 38 9.82 3.30 -4.46
N THR A 39 10.38 2.09 -4.34
CA THR A 39 11.81 1.86 -4.21
C THR A 39 12.17 0.41 -4.56
N PRO A 40 13.31 0.17 -5.25
CA PRO A 40 13.94 -1.13 -5.29
C PRO A 40 14.82 -1.35 -4.04
N TRP A 41 15.16 -2.61 -3.79
CA TRP A 41 16.27 -3.01 -2.90
C TRP A 41 17.18 -4.00 -3.62
N CYS A 42 18.42 -4.05 -3.17
CA CYS A 42 19.49 -4.78 -3.84
C CYS A 42 20.23 -5.68 -2.85
N ASP A 43 20.98 -6.63 -3.41
CA ASP A 43 22.03 -7.36 -2.69
C ASP A 43 23.27 -6.48 -2.44
N GLU A 44 24.26 -7.03 -1.76
CA GLU A 44 25.53 -6.38 -1.46
C GLU A 44 26.37 -6.01 -2.69
N ASN A 45 26.08 -6.62 -3.84
CA ASN A 45 26.74 -6.35 -5.12
C ASN A 45 25.96 -5.33 -5.97
N GLY A 46 24.86 -4.78 -5.44
CA GLY A 46 24.01 -3.82 -6.12
C GLY A 46 23.08 -4.44 -7.17
N LYS A 47 22.89 -5.76 -7.17
CA LYS A 47 21.90 -6.45 -8.01
C LYS A 47 20.52 -6.32 -7.37
N GLN A 48 19.52 -5.97 -8.18
CA GLN A 48 18.15 -5.86 -7.70
C GLN A 48 17.64 -7.22 -7.22
N ILE A 49 17.11 -7.24 -6.00
CA ILE A 49 16.42 -8.39 -5.43
C ILE A 49 14.95 -8.33 -5.82
N ASP A 50 14.29 -7.20 -5.52
CA ASP A 50 12.90 -6.92 -5.88
C ASP A 50 12.65 -5.40 -5.77
N ASP A 51 11.42 -4.96 -6.07
CA ASP A 51 10.93 -3.61 -5.87
C ASP A 51 9.49 -3.58 -5.37
N GLY A 52 9.09 -2.42 -4.86
CA GLY A 52 7.73 -2.21 -4.43
C GLY A 52 7.52 -0.89 -3.74
N THR A 53 6.49 -0.84 -2.90
CA THR A 53 6.12 0.36 -2.17
C THR A 53 6.39 0.21 -0.68
N VAL A 54 6.92 1.27 -0.08
CA VAL A 54 7.04 1.44 1.37
C VAL A 54 6.01 2.48 1.81
N GLN A 55 5.06 2.05 2.64
CA GLN A 55 4.01 2.88 3.24
C GLN A 55 4.40 3.22 4.67
N ARG A 56 4.50 4.50 5.02
CA ARG A 56 4.71 4.93 6.41
C ARG A 56 3.36 5.12 7.10
N ILE A 57 2.90 4.08 7.79
CA ILE A 57 1.58 4.04 8.43
C ILE A 57 1.58 4.89 9.70
N THR A 58 2.58 4.72 10.57
CA THR A 58 2.78 5.53 11.78
C THR A 58 4.24 5.99 11.89
N ASP A 59 4.62 6.54 13.04
CA ASP A 59 6.01 6.88 13.34
C ASP A 59 6.93 5.65 13.32
N LYS A 60 6.43 4.50 13.81
CA LYS A 60 7.17 3.25 14.01
C LYS A 60 6.69 2.07 13.18
N LYS A 61 5.55 2.21 12.48
CA LYS A 61 4.94 1.15 11.66
C LYS A 61 4.99 1.49 10.18
N PHE A 62 5.54 0.57 9.41
CA PHE A 62 5.63 0.65 7.97
C PHE A 62 5.10 -0.64 7.34
N ARG A 63 4.65 -0.56 6.09
CA ARG A 63 4.36 -1.74 5.25
C ARG A 63 5.20 -1.66 3.99
N ILE A 64 5.88 -2.75 3.65
CA ILE A 64 6.56 -2.91 2.37
C ILE A 64 5.81 -3.94 1.52
N THR A 65 5.61 -3.65 0.23
CA THR A 65 5.02 -4.59 -0.74
C THR A 65 6.11 -5.18 -1.63
N SER A 66 5.91 -6.42 -2.06
CA SER A 66 6.85 -7.16 -2.91
C SER A 66 6.09 -7.92 -4.00
N ALA A 67 6.72 -8.12 -5.15
CA ALA A 67 6.20 -9.02 -6.19
C ALA A 67 6.48 -10.49 -5.84
N GLU A 68 7.65 -10.77 -5.25
CA GLU A 68 8.10 -12.11 -4.88
C GLU A 68 8.23 -12.27 -3.36
N PRO A 69 8.22 -13.51 -2.81
CA PRO A 69 8.45 -13.73 -1.39
C PRO A 69 9.81 -13.18 -0.95
N ASN A 70 9.82 -12.21 -0.04
CA ASN A 70 11.03 -11.52 0.45
C ASN A 70 11.21 -11.61 1.97
N LEU A 71 10.35 -12.34 2.68
CA LEU A 71 10.34 -12.39 4.14
C LEU A 71 11.69 -12.77 4.75
N GLU A 72 12.33 -13.83 4.24
CA GLU A 72 13.64 -14.27 4.71
C GLU A 72 14.73 -13.22 4.51
N TRP A 73 14.74 -12.55 3.35
CA TRP A 73 15.68 -11.48 3.03
C TRP A 73 15.52 -10.29 3.99
N ILE A 74 14.28 -9.90 4.28
CA ILE A 74 13.96 -8.81 5.20
C ILE A 74 14.42 -9.17 6.62
N HIS A 75 14.16 -10.41 7.09
CA HIS A 75 14.61 -10.87 8.40
C HIS A 75 16.14 -10.92 8.51
N TYR A 76 16.83 -11.40 7.48
CA TYR A 76 18.30 -11.46 7.46
C TYR A 76 18.91 -10.07 7.66
N ASN A 77 18.39 -9.07 6.95
CA ASN A 77 18.89 -7.69 7.03
C ASN A 77 18.46 -6.95 8.31
N ALA A 78 17.45 -7.45 9.02
CA ALA A 78 16.98 -6.88 10.29
C ALA A 78 17.73 -7.41 11.52
N ALA A 79 18.71 -8.30 11.34
CA ALA A 79 19.43 -8.95 12.44
C ALA A 79 20.01 -7.92 13.42
N GLY A 80 19.68 -8.07 14.70
CA GLY A 80 20.16 -7.21 15.79
C GLY A 80 19.42 -5.86 15.93
N MET A 81 18.32 -5.63 15.22
CA MET A 81 17.49 -4.43 15.35
C MET A 81 16.28 -4.66 16.26
N ASP A 82 15.86 -3.62 16.99
CA ASP A 82 14.65 -3.62 17.82
C ASP A 82 13.41 -3.32 16.96
N LEU A 83 12.87 -4.37 16.33
CA LEU A 83 11.66 -4.34 15.53
C LEU A 83 11.04 -5.74 15.37
N ASN A 84 9.77 -5.77 14.98
CA ASN A 84 9.05 -6.97 14.57
C ASN A 84 8.73 -6.89 13.07
N ILE A 85 8.79 -8.04 12.39
CA ILE A 85 8.38 -8.19 11.00
C ILE A 85 7.25 -9.22 10.98
N LEU A 86 6.15 -8.88 10.33
CA LEU A 86 4.97 -9.73 10.17
C LEU A 86 4.63 -9.85 8.69
N ASP A 87 4.39 -11.07 8.24
CA ASP A 87 3.75 -11.29 6.95
C ASP A 87 2.27 -10.91 7.05
N ASP A 88 1.90 -9.86 6.34
CA ASP A 88 0.55 -9.28 6.29
C ASP A 88 -0.16 -9.66 4.97
N SER A 89 0.41 -10.59 4.19
CA SER A 89 -0.10 -10.94 2.86
C SER A 89 -1.48 -11.58 2.90
N GLU A 90 -1.77 -12.37 3.93
CA GLU A 90 -3.07 -13.04 4.14
C GLU A 90 -4.06 -12.23 5.00
N THR A 91 -3.56 -11.23 5.74
CA THR A 91 -4.36 -10.44 6.69
C THR A 91 -4.75 -9.06 6.17
N THR A 92 -4.24 -8.65 5.01
CA THR A 92 -4.61 -7.40 4.34
C THR A 92 -4.95 -7.65 2.87
N VAL A 93 -6.17 -7.27 2.48
CA VAL A 93 -6.63 -7.25 1.09
C VAL A 93 -6.37 -5.89 0.47
N ALA A 94 -6.07 -5.88 -0.83
CA ALA A 94 -5.87 -4.64 -1.56
C ALA A 94 -6.51 -4.67 -2.96
N LEU A 95 -7.22 -3.60 -3.31
CA LEU A 95 -7.82 -3.41 -4.63
C LEU A 95 -7.24 -2.16 -5.30
N ALA A 96 -6.91 -2.27 -6.58
CA ALA A 96 -6.49 -1.13 -7.39
C ALA A 96 -7.65 -0.62 -8.26
N LEU A 97 -8.07 0.62 -8.01
CA LEU A 97 -9.03 1.35 -8.84
C LEU A 97 -8.29 2.39 -9.67
N GLN A 98 -8.22 2.15 -10.98
CA GLN A 98 -7.39 2.91 -11.91
C GLN A 98 -8.24 3.55 -13.01
N GLY A 99 -7.75 4.67 -13.56
CA GLY A 99 -8.38 5.41 -14.65
C GLY A 99 -8.95 6.77 -14.24
N PRO A 100 -9.32 7.62 -15.23
CA PRO A 100 -9.62 9.04 -15.01
C PRO A 100 -10.85 9.30 -14.11
N ASN A 101 -11.75 8.33 -13.98
CA ASN A 101 -12.93 8.42 -13.12
C ASN A 101 -12.73 7.85 -11.71
N SER A 102 -11.58 7.24 -11.39
CA SER A 102 -11.32 6.56 -10.12
C SER A 102 -11.62 7.44 -8.90
N ARG A 103 -11.11 8.69 -8.89
CA ARG A 103 -11.39 9.66 -7.82
C ARG A 103 -12.87 10.01 -7.70
N LYS A 104 -13.56 10.19 -8.83
CA LYS A 104 -14.99 10.54 -8.84
C LYS A 104 -15.80 9.42 -8.22
N ILE A 105 -15.51 8.17 -8.60
CA ILE A 105 -16.15 6.98 -8.03
C ILE A 105 -15.91 6.95 -6.52
N LEU A 106 -14.66 7.03 -6.06
CA LEU A 106 -14.32 7.00 -4.63
C LEU A 106 -15.01 8.11 -3.83
N ASN A 107 -15.02 9.34 -4.32
CA ASN A 107 -15.71 10.45 -3.65
C ASN A 107 -17.25 10.28 -3.56
N THR A 108 -17.87 9.35 -4.31
CA THR A 108 -19.31 9.05 -4.17
C THR A 108 -19.62 8.04 -3.06
N ILE A 109 -18.60 7.37 -2.53
CA ILE A 109 -18.73 6.27 -1.56
C ILE A 109 -17.91 6.46 -0.29
N ALA A 110 -16.82 7.22 -0.36
CA ALA A 110 -15.97 7.50 0.78
C ALA A 110 -16.60 8.55 1.68
N THR A 111 -16.46 8.37 2.99
CA THR A 111 -16.86 9.36 4.00
C THR A 111 -16.07 10.65 3.85
N ASP A 112 -14.75 10.54 3.69
CA ASP A 112 -13.86 11.68 3.52
C ASP A 112 -13.53 11.93 2.05
N SER A 113 -13.33 13.20 1.67
CA SER A 113 -13.01 13.55 0.29
C SER A 113 -11.54 13.29 -0.05
N LEU A 114 -11.30 12.64 -1.19
CA LEU A 114 -9.96 12.36 -1.72
C LEU A 114 -9.39 13.53 -2.54
N ASN A 115 -10.07 14.68 -2.61
CA ASN A 115 -9.67 15.79 -3.48
C ASN A 115 -8.30 16.39 -3.12
N SER A 116 -7.96 16.39 -1.84
CA SER A 116 -6.66 16.85 -1.33
C SER A 116 -5.59 15.76 -1.29
N LEU A 117 -5.94 14.49 -1.59
CA LEU A 117 -5.01 13.37 -1.52
C LEU A 117 -3.93 13.51 -2.61
N LYS A 118 -2.71 13.80 -2.17
CA LYS A 118 -1.54 14.00 -3.03
C LYS A 118 -1.05 12.67 -3.58
N PHE A 119 -0.39 12.71 -4.73
CA PHE A 119 0.22 11.51 -5.32
C PHE A 119 1.27 10.90 -4.38
N PHE A 120 1.26 9.58 -4.19
CA PHE A 120 2.08 8.88 -3.19
C PHE A 120 1.80 9.29 -1.73
N TRP A 121 0.57 9.70 -1.43
CA TRP A 121 0.07 9.85 -0.07
C TRP A 121 -1.13 8.92 0.16
N MET A 122 -1.36 8.59 1.42
CA MET A 122 -2.48 7.78 1.88
C MET A 122 -3.33 8.53 2.92
N MET A 123 -4.57 8.08 3.07
CA MET A 123 -5.51 8.55 4.08
C MET A 123 -6.37 7.40 4.57
N GLU A 124 -6.75 7.43 5.83
CA GLU A 124 -7.80 6.57 6.37
C GLU A 124 -9.18 7.20 6.10
N THR A 125 -10.17 6.40 5.77
CA THR A 125 -11.58 6.79 5.56
C THR A 125 -12.46 5.54 5.69
N ASN A 126 -13.77 5.69 5.61
CA ASN A 126 -14.67 4.56 5.42
C ASN A 126 -15.27 4.55 4.01
N LEU A 127 -15.57 3.37 3.48
CA LEU A 127 -16.45 3.17 2.33
C LEU A 127 -17.77 2.60 2.84
N GLY A 128 -18.76 3.46 3.08
CA GLY A 128 -19.90 3.11 3.94
C GLY A 128 -19.45 2.92 5.39
N ASP A 129 -19.72 1.76 5.99
CA ASP A 129 -19.30 1.42 7.36
C ASP A 129 -17.97 0.63 7.42
N MET A 130 -17.34 0.39 6.27
CA MET A 130 -16.12 -0.42 6.17
C MET A 130 -14.88 0.49 6.24
N PRO A 131 -14.02 0.36 7.27
CA PRO A 131 -12.79 1.14 7.38
C PRO A 131 -11.78 0.70 6.32
N VAL A 132 -11.19 1.66 5.64
CA VAL A 132 -10.15 1.43 4.62
C VAL A 132 -9.03 2.46 4.70
N SER A 133 -7.85 2.06 4.27
CA SER A 133 -6.78 3.00 3.93
C SER A 133 -6.73 3.16 2.42
N ILE A 134 -6.68 4.39 1.92
CA ILE A 134 -6.61 4.67 0.48
C ILE A 134 -5.33 5.44 0.18
N SER A 135 -4.50 4.89 -0.70
CA SER A 135 -3.33 5.56 -1.25
C SER A 135 -3.57 6.02 -2.68
N ARG A 136 -3.09 7.21 -3.03
CA ARG A 136 -3.06 7.68 -4.42
C ARG A 136 -1.80 7.13 -5.11
N THR A 137 -1.88 5.84 -5.43
CA THR A 137 -0.84 5.01 -6.06
C THR A 137 -1.46 4.17 -7.17
N GLY A 138 -0.62 3.62 -8.05
CA GLY A 138 -1.09 2.80 -9.16
C GLY A 138 0.00 2.49 -10.18
N TYR A 139 -0.24 1.45 -10.96
CA TYR A 139 0.71 0.89 -11.93
C TYR A 139 0.37 1.22 -13.40
N THR A 140 -0.74 1.92 -13.66
CA THR A 140 -1.27 2.09 -15.02
C THR A 140 -0.79 3.34 -15.76
N GLY A 141 -0.04 4.22 -15.08
CA GLY A 141 0.34 5.55 -15.61
C GLY A 141 -0.82 6.57 -15.61
N ASP A 142 -2.03 6.13 -15.30
CA ASP A 142 -3.23 6.95 -15.22
C ASP A 142 -3.51 7.39 -13.77
N LEU A 143 -4.58 8.19 -13.56
CA LEU A 143 -5.03 8.48 -12.20
C LEU A 143 -5.49 7.19 -11.51
N GLY A 144 -4.85 6.84 -10.39
CA GLY A 144 -5.12 5.60 -9.68
C GLY A 144 -5.12 5.73 -8.16
N TYR A 145 -5.81 4.78 -7.55
CA TYR A 145 -5.85 4.58 -6.11
C TYR A 145 -5.74 3.09 -5.78
N GLU A 146 -5.12 2.80 -4.64
CA GLU A 146 -5.10 1.49 -4.02
C GLU A 146 -5.85 1.57 -2.69
N ILE A 147 -6.72 0.60 -2.45
CA ILE A 147 -7.65 0.55 -1.31
C ILE A 147 -7.25 -0.67 -0.50
N TRP A 148 -6.83 -0.45 0.73
CA TRP A 148 -6.32 -1.46 1.65
C TRP A 148 -7.35 -1.70 2.76
N MET A 149 -7.69 -2.96 3.03
CA MET A 149 -8.79 -3.30 3.92
C MET A 149 -8.61 -4.65 4.60
N ASP A 150 -9.41 -4.89 5.65
CA ASP A 150 -9.57 -6.19 6.28
C ASP A 150 -10.22 -7.18 5.29
N PRO A 151 -9.76 -8.44 5.21
CA PRO A 151 -10.34 -9.46 4.32
C PRO A 151 -11.85 -9.63 4.44
N LYS A 152 -12.44 -9.41 5.63
CA LYS A 152 -13.89 -9.54 5.83
C LYS A 152 -14.70 -8.52 5.03
N ASP A 153 -14.11 -7.38 4.69
CA ASP A 153 -14.76 -6.25 4.01
C ASP A 153 -14.54 -6.30 2.48
N ALA A 154 -13.61 -7.15 2.01
CA ALA A 154 -13.14 -7.21 0.64
C ALA A 154 -14.26 -7.31 -0.41
N ILE A 155 -15.14 -8.29 -0.27
CA ILE A 155 -16.22 -8.55 -1.24
C ILE A 155 -17.22 -7.40 -1.23
N SER A 156 -17.56 -6.89 -0.04
CA SER A 156 -18.49 -5.77 0.11
C SER A 156 -17.94 -4.48 -0.52
N VAL A 157 -16.64 -4.20 -0.36
CA VAL A 157 -15.97 -3.07 -1.01
C VAL A 157 -15.95 -3.26 -2.53
N TRP A 158 -15.60 -4.46 -3.02
CA TRP A 158 -15.59 -4.77 -4.45
C TRP A 158 -16.96 -4.53 -5.11
N ASP A 159 -18.02 -5.08 -4.52
CA ASP A 159 -19.39 -4.94 -5.03
C ASP A 159 -19.86 -3.48 -4.99
N LEU A 160 -19.51 -2.74 -3.92
CA LEU A 160 -19.83 -1.33 -3.79
C LEU A 160 -19.17 -0.50 -4.91
N LEU A 161 -17.88 -0.76 -5.19
CA LEU A 161 -17.14 -0.10 -6.27
C LEU A 161 -17.78 -0.38 -7.62
N LEU A 162 -18.10 -1.64 -7.94
CA LEU A 162 -18.74 -1.99 -9.21
C LEU A 162 -20.12 -1.35 -9.35
N LYS A 163 -20.94 -1.40 -8.29
CA LYS A 163 -22.27 -0.79 -8.27
C LYS A 163 -22.22 0.71 -8.52
N LYS A 164 -21.32 1.42 -7.84
CA LYS A 164 -21.25 2.89 -7.87
C LYS A 164 -20.44 3.42 -9.05
N GLY A 165 -19.51 2.61 -9.57
CA GLY A 165 -18.74 2.90 -10.77
C GLY A 165 -19.46 2.59 -12.08
N LYS A 166 -20.61 1.91 -12.06
CA LYS A 166 -21.32 1.46 -13.28
C LYS A 166 -21.60 2.60 -14.26
N SER A 167 -22.07 3.76 -13.78
CA SER A 167 -22.32 4.93 -14.63
C SER A 167 -21.05 5.60 -15.17
N TYR A 168 -19.89 5.25 -14.60
CA TYR A 168 -18.57 5.73 -15.03
C TYR A 168 -17.85 4.71 -15.94
N GLY A 169 -18.50 3.60 -16.28
CA GLY A 169 -17.93 2.54 -17.13
C GLY A 169 -16.91 1.65 -16.42
N ILE A 170 -16.99 1.51 -15.09
CA ILE A 170 -16.10 0.61 -14.35
C ILE A 170 -16.23 -0.83 -14.86
N THR A 171 -15.11 -1.51 -15.03
CA THR A 171 -15.04 -2.96 -15.29
C THR A 171 -13.94 -3.58 -14.44
N PRO A 172 -14.09 -4.86 -14.03
CA PRO A 172 -12.94 -5.65 -13.63
C PRO A 172 -11.91 -5.73 -14.75
N ALA A 173 -10.65 -5.91 -14.37
CA ALA A 173 -9.50 -6.13 -15.24
C ALA A 173 -8.61 -7.18 -14.58
#